data_AF-A0A948ZDR7-F1
#
_entry.id   AF-A0A948ZDR7-F1
#
_cell.length_a   1.000
_cell.length_b   1.000
_cell.length_c   1.000
_cell.angle_alpha   90.00
_cell.angle_beta   90.00
_cell.angle_gamma   90.00
#
_symmetry.space_group_name_H-M   'P 1'
#
loop_
_entity.id
_entity.type
_entity.pdbx_description
1 polymer ?
#
loop_
_entity_poly.entity_id
_entity_poly.type
_entity_poly.pdbx_seq_one_letter_code
_entity_poly.pdbx_strand_id
1 'polypeptide(L)'
;MEKIVVKISGELFVATDNLRNVIDQIKIISNNYNIGIVVGAGNIFRGVQNGKTLGIKRETGDIAGMVATMVNGLVLRDMLESANIKTKILTSIDCPSVADKITSEKINCAFDGDKVIIFVGGTGNSYFTTDTNAVLRGLQIGAKQLLKGTKVDGLFDKDPKTNKDAKLIKNIKFDTVLEKKLKVMDLTAIAMALENNIKIRIFNIFEHNSIIKLLNDSNFGSTIE
;
A
#
# COMPACT_ATOMS: atom_id res chain seq x y z
N MET A 1 -16.82 -11.57 1.76
CA MET A 1 -16.41 -10.15 1.84
C MET A 1 -15.58 -9.78 0.63
N GLU A 2 -15.73 -8.57 0.10
CA GLU A 2 -14.83 -8.07 -0.95
C GLU A 2 -13.40 -7.97 -0.41
N LYS A 3 -12.40 -8.26 -1.25
CA LYS A 3 -10.99 -8.18 -0.90
C LYS A 3 -10.40 -6.88 -1.41
N ILE A 4 -9.69 -6.17 -0.54
CA ILE A 4 -9.02 -4.92 -0.86
C ILE A 4 -7.58 -4.93 -0.40
N VAL A 5 -6.74 -4.16 -1.07
CA VAL A 5 -5.37 -3.87 -0.60
C VAL A 5 -5.27 -2.42 -0.17
N VAL A 6 -4.78 -2.18 1.03
CA VAL A 6 -4.44 -0.84 1.53
C VAL A 6 -2.93 -0.69 1.52
N LYS A 7 -2.41 0.22 0.69
CA LYS A 7 -0.99 0.54 0.70
C LYS A 7 -0.74 1.71 1.65
N ILE A 8 0.04 1.44 2.70
CA ILE A 8 0.44 2.40 3.73
C ILE A 8 1.89 2.80 3.48
N SER A 9 2.15 4.10 3.43
CA SER A 9 3.52 4.61 3.27
C SER A 9 4.28 4.62 4.59
N GLY A 10 5.59 4.40 4.55
CA GLY A 10 6.42 4.35 5.77
C GLY A 10 6.39 5.65 6.57
N GLU A 11 6.14 6.78 5.94
CA GLU A 11 6.02 8.09 6.60
C GLU A 11 4.91 8.15 7.65
N LEU A 12 3.88 7.29 7.57
CA LEU A 12 2.83 7.22 8.58
C LEU A 12 3.35 6.74 9.95
N PHE A 13 4.48 6.04 9.98
CA PHE A 13 5.09 5.53 11.20
C PHE A 13 5.90 6.60 11.97
N VAL A 14 6.12 7.78 11.39
CA VAL A 14 6.86 8.88 12.05
C VAL A 14 5.95 9.69 12.99
N ALA A 15 4.65 9.78 12.68
CA ALA A 15 3.66 10.51 13.47
C ALA A 15 2.57 9.56 13.96
N THR A 16 2.62 9.18 15.24
CA THR A 16 1.80 8.12 15.84
C THR A 16 0.30 8.31 15.67
N ASP A 17 -0.19 9.55 15.74
CA ASP A 17 -1.63 9.83 15.70
C ASP A 17 -2.24 9.57 14.32
N ASN A 18 -1.46 9.76 13.25
CA ASN A 18 -1.91 9.46 11.89
C ASN A 18 -2.08 7.96 11.68
N LEU A 19 -1.18 7.14 12.25
CA LEU A 19 -1.27 5.70 12.14
C LEU A 19 -2.44 5.14 12.96
N ARG A 20 -2.69 5.70 14.15
CA ARG A 20 -3.89 5.36 14.97
C ARG A 20 -5.19 5.64 14.22
N ASN A 21 -5.32 6.83 13.61
CA ASN A 21 -6.48 7.16 12.78
C ASN A 21 -6.71 6.16 11.63
N VAL A 22 -5.64 5.65 11.01
CA VAL A 22 -5.74 4.62 9.97
C VAL A 22 -6.19 3.27 10.55
N ILE A 23 -5.67 2.88 11.72
CA ILE A 23 -6.04 1.65 12.41
C ILE A 23 -7.53 1.67 12.83
N ASP A 24 -8.00 2.78 13.36
CA ASP A 24 -9.42 2.93 13.75
C ASP A 24 -10.34 2.77 12.55
N GLN A 25 -9.95 3.30 11.38
CA GLN A 25 -10.69 3.09 10.14
C GLN A 25 -10.65 1.63 9.69
N ILE A 26 -9.49 0.97 9.75
CA ILE A 26 -9.35 -0.47 9.42
C ILE A 26 -10.27 -1.32 10.29
N LYS A 27 -10.38 -1.01 11.59
CA LYS A 27 -11.29 -1.70 12.51
C LYS A 27 -12.74 -1.61 12.09
N ILE A 28 -13.16 -0.46 11.58
CA ILE A 28 -14.53 -0.23 11.13
C ILE A 28 -14.81 -1.04 9.86
N ILE A 29 -13.87 -1.03 8.91
CA ILE A 29 -14.08 -1.66 7.59
C ILE A 29 -13.80 -3.16 7.58
N SER A 30 -13.06 -3.72 8.55
CA SER A 30 -12.71 -5.15 8.60
C SER A 30 -13.93 -6.06 8.76
N ASN A 31 -15.08 -5.54 9.17
CA ASN A 31 -16.33 -6.31 9.25
C ASN A 31 -16.96 -6.58 7.87
N ASN A 32 -16.61 -5.79 6.85
CA ASN A 32 -17.20 -5.85 5.52
C ASN A 32 -16.20 -6.26 4.43
N TYR A 33 -14.90 -6.14 4.73
CA TYR A 33 -13.81 -6.34 3.78
C TYR A 33 -12.75 -7.27 4.34
N ASN A 34 -12.23 -8.12 3.46
CA ASN A 34 -10.99 -8.86 3.68
C ASN A 34 -9.81 -7.98 3.29
N ILE A 35 -8.98 -7.60 4.26
CA ILE A 35 -7.99 -6.52 4.09
C ILE A 35 -6.58 -7.08 4.03
N GLY A 36 -5.89 -6.81 2.93
CA GLY A 36 -4.43 -6.92 2.82
C GLY A 36 -3.78 -5.55 2.97
N ILE A 37 -2.79 -5.41 3.84
CA ILE A 37 -2.02 -4.19 4.02
C ILE A 37 -0.63 -4.38 3.43
N VAL A 38 -0.21 -3.48 2.54
CA VAL A 38 1.18 -3.41 2.07
C VAL A 38 1.86 -2.21 2.70
N VAL A 39 2.97 -2.47 3.40
CA VAL A 39 3.68 -1.47 4.18
C VAL A 39 4.95 -1.02 3.46
N GLY A 40 5.11 0.29 3.29
CA GLY A 40 6.37 0.91 2.88
C GLY A 40 7.31 1.17 4.06
N ALA A 41 8.60 1.40 3.78
CA ALA A 41 9.63 1.64 4.80
C ALA A 41 10.43 2.93 4.62
N GLY A 42 9.85 3.92 3.92
CA GLY A 42 10.54 5.18 3.61
C GLY A 42 10.90 6.04 4.83
N ASN A 43 10.41 5.71 6.02
CA ASN A 43 10.79 6.29 7.31
C ASN A 43 12.11 5.71 7.88
N ILE A 44 12.44 4.45 7.56
CA ILE A 44 13.66 3.78 8.04
C ILE A 44 14.72 3.81 6.95
N PHE A 45 14.37 3.41 5.74
CA PHE A 45 15.33 3.30 4.64
C PHE A 45 14.69 3.58 3.28
N ARG A 46 15.23 4.55 2.54
CA ARG A 46 14.82 4.82 1.15
C ARG A 46 15.93 4.36 0.20
N GLY A 47 15.77 3.15 -0.36
CA GLY A 47 16.80 2.47 -1.16
C GLY A 47 17.48 3.32 -2.24
N VAL A 48 16.73 4.13 -3.01
CA VAL A 48 17.32 4.98 -4.05
C VAL A 48 18.09 6.17 -3.47
N GLN A 49 17.52 6.85 -2.46
CA GLN A 49 18.07 8.10 -1.93
C GLN A 49 19.22 7.82 -0.97
N ASN A 50 19.00 6.99 0.04
CA ASN A 50 20.02 6.59 0.99
C ASN A 50 21.13 5.79 0.29
N GLY A 51 20.76 4.95 -0.69
CA GLY A 51 21.72 4.10 -1.38
C GLY A 51 22.78 4.89 -2.13
N LYS A 52 22.36 5.91 -2.89
CA LYS A 52 23.27 6.82 -3.59
C LYS A 52 24.16 7.60 -2.63
N THR A 53 23.61 8.13 -1.55
CA THR A 53 24.37 8.91 -0.56
C THR A 53 25.42 8.07 0.16
N LEU A 54 25.11 6.79 0.43
CA LEU A 54 26.02 5.84 1.08
C LEU A 54 26.96 5.11 0.11
N GLY A 55 26.85 5.35 -1.20
CA GLY A 55 27.64 4.65 -2.22
C GLY A 55 27.35 3.15 -2.33
N ILE A 56 26.20 2.67 -1.84
CA ILE A 56 25.84 1.25 -1.91
C ILE A 56 25.13 0.91 -3.23
N LYS A 57 25.28 -0.34 -3.64
CA LYS A 57 24.61 -0.88 -4.83
C LYS A 57 23.09 -0.85 -4.69
N ARG A 58 22.39 -0.70 -5.81
CA ARG A 58 20.93 -0.59 -5.87
C ARG A 58 20.24 -1.79 -5.23
N GLU A 59 20.73 -2.99 -5.51
CA GLU A 59 20.18 -4.26 -5.05
C GLU A 59 20.28 -4.37 -3.52
N THR A 60 21.44 -3.99 -2.96
CA THR A 60 21.65 -3.92 -1.51
C THR A 60 20.68 -2.94 -0.86
N GLY A 61 20.49 -1.77 -1.48
CA GLY A 61 19.55 -0.76 -0.99
C GLY A 61 18.09 -1.22 -1.01
N ASP A 62 17.69 -1.98 -2.03
CA ASP A 62 16.34 -2.53 -2.13
C ASP A 62 16.10 -3.65 -1.11
N ILE A 63 17.07 -4.56 -0.90
CA ILE A 63 16.99 -5.58 0.15
C ILE A 63 16.89 -4.93 1.53
N ALA A 64 17.71 -3.91 1.82
CA ALA A 64 17.62 -3.16 3.07
C ALA A 64 16.24 -2.52 3.26
N GLY A 65 15.68 -1.93 2.20
CA GLY A 65 14.32 -1.41 2.20
C GLY A 65 13.26 -2.48 2.48
N MET A 66 13.39 -3.67 1.88
CA MET A 66 12.47 -4.79 2.11
C MET A 66 12.53 -5.30 3.55
N VAL A 67 13.73 -5.45 4.13
CA VAL A 67 13.88 -5.80 5.54
C VAL A 67 13.30 -4.71 6.45
N ALA A 68 13.49 -3.43 6.11
CA ALA A 68 12.89 -2.33 6.86
C ALA A 68 11.35 -2.37 6.86
N THR A 69 10.70 -2.90 5.81
CA THR A 69 9.23 -3.11 5.84
C THR A 69 8.80 -4.13 6.89
N MET A 70 9.67 -5.10 7.23
CA MET A 70 9.38 -6.09 8.27
C MET A 70 9.33 -5.43 9.66
N VAL A 71 10.20 -4.45 9.91
CA VAL A 71 10.19 -3.64 11.15
C VAL A 71 8.87 -2.89 11.29
N ASN A 72 8.45 -2.15 10.25
CA ASN A 72 7.17 -1.45 10.27
C ASN A 72 5.98 -2.43 10.39
N GLY A 73 6.06 -3.60 9.76
CA GLY A 73 5.03 -4.63 9.85
C GLY A 73 4.86 -5.20 11.26
N LEU A 74 5.96 -5.40 12.00
CA LEU A 74 5.92 -5.82 13.40
C LEU A 74 5.22 -4.77 14.28
N VAL A 75 5.60 -3.49 14.13
CA VAL A 75 4.97 -2.38 14.84
C VAL A 75 3.47 -2.30 14.52
N LEU A 76 3.11 -2.37 13.24
CA LEU A 76 1.72 -2.30 12.81
C LEU A 76 0.89 -3.47 13.34
N ARG A 77 1.43 -4.70 13.35
CA ARG A 77 0.74 -5.85 13.92
C ARG A 77 0.41 -5.61 15.39
N ASP A 78 1.38 -5.19 16.18
CA ASP A 78 1.21 -4.97 17.62
C ASP A 78 0.15 -3.88 17.90
N MET A 79 0.15 -2.81 17.10
CA MET A 79 -0.86 -1.75 17.21
C MET A 79 -2.27 -2.21 16.78
N LEU A 80 -2.39 -3.02 15.73
CA LEU A 80 -3.67 -3.59 15.30
C LEU A 80 -4.21 -4.58 16.34
N GLU A 81 -3.35 -5.44 16.89
CA GLU A 81 -3.72 -6.41 17.93
C GLU A 81 -4.14 -5.70 19.22
N SER A 82 -3.44 -4.63 19.62
CA SER A 82 -3.83 -3.75 20.73
C SER A 82 -5.20 -3.09 20.51
N ALA A 83 -5.60 -2.87 19.24
CA ALA A 83 -6.92 -2.38 18.87
C ALA A 83 -7.98 -3.49 18.75
N ASN A 84 -7.66 -4.73 19.15
CA ASN A 84 -8.47 -5.95 19.02
C ASN A 84 -8.75 -6.37 17.57
N ILE A 85 -7.82 -6.13 16.64
CA ILE A 85 -7.91 -6.56 15.24
C ILE A 85 -6.99 -7.77 15.06
N LYS A 86 -7.58 -8.95 14.79
CA LYS A 86 -6.81 -10.16 14.53
C LYS A 86 -5.94 -9.94 13.29
N THR A 87 -4.65 -10.23 13.39
CA THR A 87 -3.69 -9.87 12.34
C THR A 87 -2.75 -11.04 12.04
N LYS A 88 -2.25 -11.11 10.80
CA LYS A 88 -1.20 -12.03 10.39
C LYS A 88 -0.17 -11.30 9.54
N ILE A 89 1.11 -11.41 9.88
CA ILE A 89 2.20 -10.93 9.00
C ILE A 89 2.61 -12.07 8.07
N LEU A 90 2.73 -11.76 6.77
CA LEU A 90 3.31 -12.65 5.77
C LEU A 90 4.45 -11.91 5.04
N THR A 91 5.54 -12.62 4.77
CA THR A 91 6.77 -12.05 4.16
C THR A 91 7.15 -12.71 2.84
N SER A 92 7.71 -11.92 1.93
CA SER A 92 8.38 -12.45 0.71
C SER A 92 9.80 -12.94 0.96
N ILE A 93 10.47 -12.40 1.98
CA ILE A 93 11.83 -12.77 2.39
C ILE A 93 11.72 -13.81 3.50
N ASP A 94 12.43 -14.92 3.34
CA ASP A 94 12.38 -16.00 4.32
C ASP A 94 12.99 -15.54 5.65
N CYS A 95 12.15 -15.45 6.67
CA CYS A 95 12.53 -15.02 8.02
C CYS A 95 11.57 -15.64 9.05
N PRO A 96 11.72 -16.95 9.32
CA PRO A 96 10.74 -17.70 10.11
C PRO A 96 10.52 -17.16 11.53
N SER A 97 11.52 -16.51 12.11
CA SER A 97 11.44 -15.88 13.44
C SER A 97 10.55 -14.62 13.46
N VAL A 98 10.30 -13.99 12.31
CA VAL A 98 9.53 -12.75 12.20
C VAL A 98 8.15 -13.00 11.59
N ALA A 99 8.10 -13.69 10.46
CA ALA A 99 6.87 -13.89 9.73
C ALA A 99 6.93 -15.13 8.84
N ASP A 100 5.75 -15.68 8.56
CA ASP A 100 5.60 -16.77 7.64
C ASP A 100 5.78 -16.33 6.19
N LYS A 101 6.42 -17.18 5.37
CA LYS A 101 6.48 -16.96 3.92
C LYS A 101 5.07 -16.87 3.32
N ILE A 102 4.87 -15.94 2.38
CA ILE A 102 3.61 -15.78 1.66
C ILE A 102 3.33 -17.04 0.81
N THR A 103 2.23 -17.72 1.09
CA THR A 103 1.66 -18.79 0.27
C THR A 103 0.15 -18.63 0.19
N SER A 104 -0.47 -19.22 -0.83
CA SER A 104 -1.93 -19.17 -0.99
C SER A 104 -2.66 -19.83 0.18
N GLU A 105 -2.12 -20.93 0.73
CA GLU A 105 -2.72 -21.58 1.90
C GLU A 105 -2.72 -20.66 3.12
N LYS A 106 -1.59 -19.97 3.38
CA LYS A 106 -1.48 -19.07 4.53
C LYS A 106 -2.33 -17.81 4.38
N ILE A 107 -2.49 -17.30 3.15
CA ILE A 107 -3.41 -16.20 2.85
C ILE A 107 -4.85 -16.64 3.15
N ASN A 108 -5.29 -17.78 2.62
CA ASN A 108 -6.65 -18.27 2.81
C ASN A 108 -6.93 -18.55 4.30
N CYS A 109 -6.03 -19.26 4.98
CA CYS A 109 -6.14 -19.53 6.42
C CYS A 109 -6.22 -18.26 7.26
N ALA A 110 -5.51 -17.19 6.88
CA ALA A 110 -5.62 -15.91 7.56
C ALA A 110 -7.01 -15.27 7.38
N PHE A 111 -7.54 -15.24 6.15
CA PHE A 111 -8.88 -14.71 5.91
C PHE A 111 -9.99 -15.57 6.53
N ASP A 112 -9.87 -16.89 6.51
CA ASP A 112 -10.83 -17.81 7.16
C ASP A 112 -10.87 -17.59 8.68
N GLY A 113 -9.80 -17.03 9.26
CA GLY A 113 -9.72 -16.65 10.67
C GLY A 113 -10.10 -15.18 10.97
N ASP A 114 -10.72 -14.48 10.01
CA ASP A 114 -11.07 -13.06 10.06
C ASP A 114 -9.87 -12.15 10.36
N LYS A 115 -8.70 -12.49 9.80
CA LYS A 115 -7.47 -11.73 10.04
C LYS A 115 -7.20 -10.70 8.95
N VAL A 116 -6.77 -9.52 9.36
CA VAL A 116 -6.08 -8.57 8.50
C VAL A 116 -4.68 -9.12 8.20
N ILE A 117 -4.28 -9.11 6.93
CA ILE A 117 -2.96 -9.60 6.51
C ILE A 117 -2.03 -8.40 6.30
N ILE A 118 -0.86 -8.40 6.93
CA ILE A 118 0.21 -7.45 6.65
C ILE A 118 1.26 -8.12 5.78
N PHE A 119 1.46 -7.61 4.57
CA PHE A 119 2.50 -8.06 3.66
C PHE A 119 3.78 -7.22 3.82
N VAL A 120 4.88 -7.91 4.09
CA VAL A 120 6.22 -7.33 4.25
C VAL A 120 7.24 -8.02 3.32
N GLY A 121 8.45 -7.48 3.26
CA GLY A 121 9.53 -8.01 2.41
C GLY A 121 9.38 -7.63 0.94
N GLY A 122 8.55 -6.64 0.61
CA GLY A 122 8.34 -6.19 -0.77
C GLY A 122 7.92 -7.32 -1.72
N THR A 123 8.37 -7.28 -2.97
CA THR A 123 8.20 -8.38 -3.94
C THR A 123 9.17 -9.55 -3.68
N GLY A 124 10.11 -9.40 -2.74
CA GLY A 124 11.27 -10.29 -2.60
C GLY A 124 12.37 -10.07 -3.64
N ASN A 125 12.17 -9.16 -4.59
CA ASN A 125 13.08 -8.91 -5.71
C ASN A 125 13.50 -7.44 -5.75
N SER A 126 14.77 -7.18 -6.07
CA SER A 126 15.28 -5.83 -6.29
C SER A 126 14.64 -5.18 -7.53
N TYR A 127 14.74 -3.85 -7.65
CA TYR A 127 14.23 -3.03 -8.76
C TYR A 127 12.71 -2.85 -8.83
N PHE A 128 11.95 -3.47 -7.94
CA PHE A 128 10.51 -3.26 -7.83
C PHE A 128 10.17 -2.21 -6.76
N THR A 129 9.07 -1.49 -6.97
CA THR A 129 8.58 -0.52 -6.00
C THR A 129 7.59 -1.16 -5.02
N THR A 130 7.29 -0.45 -3.94
CA THR A 130 6.18 -0.84 -3.04
C THR A 130 4.82 -0.80 -3.74
N ASP A 131 4.67 0.06 -4.76
CA ASP A 131 3.45 0.20 -5.54
C ASP A 131 3.26 -1.04 -6.43
N THR A 132 4.31 -1.55 -7.08
CA THR A 132 4.27 -2.84 -7.80
C THR A 132 3.95 -3.99 -6.84
N ASN A 133 4.55 -4.01 -5.65
CA ASN A 133 4.24 -5.02 -4.64
C ASN A 133 2.77 -4.96 -4.21
N ALA A 134 2.20 -3.77 -4.02
CA ALA A 134 0.80 -3.62 -3.60
C ALA A 134 -0.17 -4.20 -4.64
N VAL A 135 0.09 -3.97 -5.93
CA VAL A 135 -0.68 -4.59 -7.01
C VAL A 135 -0.49 -6.10 -7.00
N LEU A 136 0.76 -6.60 -6.92
CA LEU A 136 1.05 -8.03 -6.85
C LEU A 136 0.32 -8.73 -5.69
N ARG A 137 0.27 -8.14 -4.50
CA ARG A 137 -0.51 -8.70 -3.37
C ARG A 137 -2.01 -8.63 -3.63
N GLY A 138 -2.47 -7.59 -4.32
CA GLY A 138 -3.85 -7.51 -4.81
C GLY A 138 -4.22 -8.70 -5.68
N LEU A 139 -3.36 -9.06 -6.65
CA LEU A 139 -3.56 -10.25 -7.49
C LEU A 139 -3.61 -11.52 -6.64
N GLN A 140 -2.64 -11.71 -5.75
CA GLN A 140 -2.53 -12.93 -4.94
C GLN A 140 -3.72 -13.17 -4.01
N ILE A 141 -4.30 -12.09 -3.45
CA ILE A 141 -5.51 -12.24 -2.64
C ILE A 141 -6.78 -12.25 -3.48
N GLY A 142 -6.74 -11.79 -4.73
CA GLY A 142 -7.93 -11.59 -5.58
C GLY A 142 -8.68 -10.31 -5.22
N ALA A 143 -7.95 -9.25 -4.89
CA ALA A 143 -8.52 -7.94 -4.57
C ALA A 143 -9.13 -7.26 -5.80
N LYS A 144 -10.20 -6.49 -5.57
CA LYS A 144 -10.84 -5.67 -6.63
C LYS A 144 -10.30 -4.25 -6.67
N GLN A 145 -9.77 -3.77 -5.55
CA GLN A 145 -9.32 -2.40 -5.40
C GLN A 145 -8.00 -2.33 -4.62
N LEU A 146 -7.09 -1.48 -5.11
CA LEU A 146 -5.90 -1.03 -4.42
C LEU A 146 -6.12 0.40 -3.93
N LEU A 147 -6.17 0.57 -2.61
CA LEU A 147 -6.28 1.85 -1.92
C LEU A 147 -4.87 2.39 -1.69
N LYS A 148 -4.45 3.34 -2.53
CA LYS A 148 -3.15 4.00 -2.45
C LYS A 148 -3.27 5.29 -1.63
N GLY A 149 -2.90 5.19 -0.36
CA GLY A 149 -2.81 6.35 0.53
C GLY A 149 -1.62 7.24 0.19
N THR A 150 -1.87 8.53 -0.05
CA THR A 150 -0.84 9.54 -0.34
C THR A 150 -0.99 10.77 0.56
N LYS A 151 -0.12 11.78 0.36
CA LYS A 151 -0.16 13.07 1.06
C LYS A 151 -1.03 14.13 0.36
N VAL A 152 -1.56 13.80 -0.82
CA VAL A 152 -2.38 14.70 -1.64
C VAL A 152 -3.73 14.05 -1.90
N ASP A 153 -4.73 14.85 -2.24
CA ASP A 153 -6.13 14.40 -2.28
C ASP A 153 -6.40 13.39 -3.41
N GLY A 154 -5.51 13.30 -4.40
CA GLY A 154 -5.58 12.30 -5.45
C GLY A 154 -4.63 12.61 -6.59
N LEU A 155 -5.04 12.30 -7.80
CA LEU A 155 -4.33 12.62 -9.03
C LEU A 155 -4.70 14.01 -9.52
N PHE A 156 -3.70 14.83 -9.83
CA PHE A 156 -3.89 16.16 -10.39
C PHE A 156 -3.40 16.21 -11.84
N ASP A 157 -3.97 17.11 -12.63
CA ASP A 157 -3.54 17.38 -14.01
C ASP A 157 -2.14 18.02 -14.09
N LYS A 158 -1.71 18.69 -13.02
CA LYS A 158 -0.41 19.33 -12.81
C LYS A 158 0.04 19.11 -11.37
N ASP A 159 1.33 19.35 -11.07
CA ASP A 159 1.80 19.27 -9.67
C ASP A 159 1.13 20.38 -8.83
N PRO A 160 0.30 20.03 -7.83
CA PRO A 160 -0.43 21.01 -7.01
C PRO A 160 0.49 21.81 -6.07
N LYS A 161 1.73 21.36 -5.84
CA LYS A 161 2.70 22.10 -5.02
C LYS A 161 3.29 23.29 -5.75
N THR A 162 3.44 23.18 -7.07
CA THR A 162 4.05 24.23 -7.90
C THR A 162 3.02 24.99 -8.73
N ASN A 163 1.80 24.46 -8.89
CA ASN A 163 0.74 25.06 -9.71
C ASN A 163 -0.55 25.21 -8.90
N LYS A 164 -0.96 26.45 -8.63
CA LYS A 164 -2.20 26.75 -7.88
C LYS A 164 -3.48 26.36 -8.64
N ASP A 165 -3.41 26.33 -9.97
CA ASP A 165 -4.53 25.97 -10.84
C ASP A 165 -4.64 24.45 -11.07
N ALA A 166 -3.87 23.63 -10.34
CA ALA A 166 -3.94 22.18 -10.47
C ALA A 166 -5.33 21.66 -10.11
N LYS A 167 -5.93 20.89 -11.01
CA LYS A 167 -7.27 20.33 -10.86
C LYS A 167 -7.19 18.86 -10.54
N LEU A 168 -7.97 18.45 -9.53
CA LEU A 168 -8.13 17.05 -9.16
C LEU A 168 -8.89 16.29 -10.26
N ILE A 169 -8.29 15.20 -10.73
CA ILE A 169 -8.87 14.29 -11.70
C ILE A 169 -9.63 13.20 -10.94
N LYS A 170 -10.96 13.17 -11.05
CA LYS A 170 -11.78 12.20 -10.31
C LYS A 170 -11.68 10.78 -10.85
N ASN A 171 -11.75 10.62 -12.17
CA ASN A 171 -11.65 9.33 -12.84
C ASN A 171 -10.72 9.46 -14.03
N ILE A 172 -9.87 8.46 -14.24
CA ILE A 172 -8.96 8.41 -15.38
C ILE A 172 -8.81 6.97 -15.86
N LYS A 173 -8.75 6.79 -17.18
CA LYS A 173 -8.49 5.47 -17.76
C LYS A 173 -7.05 5.06 -17.59
N PHE A 174 -6.81 3.77 -17.38
CA PHE A 174 -5.46 3.19 -17.39
C PHE A 174 -4.66 3.59 -18.63
N ASP A 175 -5.26 3.50 -19.83
CA ASP A 175 -4.63 3.87 -21.10
C ASP A 175 -4.15 5.31 -21.08
N THR A 176 -4.98 6.23 -20.59
CA THR A 176 -4.62 7.65 -20.47
C THR A 176 -3.44 7.87 -19.52
N VAL A 177 -3.36 7.12 -18.42
CA VAL A 177 -2.24 7.19 -17.47
C VAL A 177 -0.94 6.73 -18.13
N LEU A 178 -0.99 5.64 -18.92
CA LEU A 178 0.15 5.09 -19.65
C LEU A 178 0.60 6.01 -20.80
N GLU A 179 -0.33 6.46 -21.64
CA GLU A 179 -0.07 7.35 -22.78
C GLU A 179 0.56 8.67 -22.33
N LYS A 180 -0.03 9.31 -21.32
CA LYS A 180 0.45 10.60 -20.80
C LYS A 180 1.61 10.44 -19.81
N LYS A 181 2.02 9.20 -19.49
CA LYS A 181 3.07 8.88 -18.51
C LYS A 181 2.89 9.64 -17.20
N LEU A 182 1.64 9.69 -16.69
CA LEU A 182 1.35 10.41 -15.46
C LEU A 182 2.10 9.74 -14.29
N LYS A 183 2.83 10.54 -13.50
CA LYS A 183 3.69 10.05 -12.42
C LYS A 183 2.88 9.67 -11.17
N VAL A 184 2.06 8.63 -11.28
CA VAL A 184 1.16 8.19 -10.21
C VAL A 184 1.75 7.03 -9.40
N MET A 185 2.23 6.02 -10.13
CA MET A 185 2.90 4.80 -9.72
C MET A 185 3.92 4.47 -10.83
N ASP A 186 4.80 3.49 -10.60
CA ASP A 186 5.59 2.95 -11.69
C ASP A 186 4.71 2.30 -12.76
N LEU A 187 5.16 2.34 -14.02
CA LEU A 187 4.42 1.82 -15.16
C LEU A 187 4.15 0.31 -15.03
N THR A 188 5.04 -0.44 -14.39
CA THR A 188 4.86 -1.88 -14.15
C THR A 188 3.64 -2.13 -13.27
N ALA A 189 3.46 -1.36 -12.19
CA ALA A 189 2.29 -1.48 -11.33
C ALA A 189 1.00 -1.09 -12.06
N ILE A 190 1.02 -0.03 -12.88
CA ILE A 190 -0.15 0.41 -13.68
C ILE A 190 -0.54 -0.68 -14.70
N ALA A 191 0.42 -1.20 -15.46
CA ALA A 191 0.18 -2.25 -16.44
C ALA A 191 -0.36 -3.54 -15.78
N MET A 192 0.24 -3.95 -14.67
CA MET A 192 -0.21 -5.13 -13.92
C MET A 192 -1.64 -4.96 -13.36
N ALA A 193 -1.99 -3.75 -12.90
CA ALA A 193 -3.34 -3.47 -12.41
C ALA A 193 -4.38 -3.48 -13.54
N LEU A 194 -4.04 -2.91 -14.70
CA LEU A 194 -4.88 -2.93 -15.91
C LEU A 194 -5.17 -4.37 -16.36
N GLU A 195 -4.13 -5.19 -16.55
CA GLU A 195 -4.27 -6.59 -17.01
C GLU A 195 -5.14 -7.44 -16.08
N ASN A 196 -5.22 -7.08 -14.80
CA ASN A 196 -5.92 -7.83 -13.78
C ASN A 196 -7.20 -7.14 -13.28
N ASN A 197 -7.63 -6.05 -13.93
CA ASN A 197 -8.82 -5.28 -13.58
C ASN A 197 -8.88 -4.85 -12.10
N ILE A 198 -7.73 -4.45 -11.53
CA ILE A 198 -7.64 -3.93 -10.16
C ILE A 198 -7.74 -2.43 -10.20
N LYS A 199 -8.85 -1.87 -9.71
CA LYS A 199 -9.02 -0.42 -9.64
C LYS A 199 -8.03 0.19 -8.67
N ILE A 200 -7.41 1.32 -9.03
CA ILE A 200 -6.49 2.03 -8.14
C ILE A 200 -7.22 3.26 -7.61
N ARG A 201 -7.45 3.30 -6.30
CA ARG A 201 -8.11 4.40 -5.59
C ARG A 201 -7.04 5.22 -4.86
N ILE A 202 -6.83 6.46 -5.29
CA ILE A 202 -5.77 7.35 -4.79
C ILE A 202 -6.41 8.45 -3.97
N PHE A 203 -5.90 8.67 -2.77
CA PHE A 203 -6.51 9.60 -1.83
C PHE A 203 -5.51 10.11 -0.80
N ASN A 204 -5.90 11.13 -0.06
CA ASN A 204 -5.15 11.63 1.08
C ASN A 204 -5.44 10.78 2.32
N ILE A 205 -4.47 9.97 2.74
CA ILE A 205 -4.66 9.06 3.89
C ILE A 205 -4.64 9.79 5.23
N PHE A 206 -4.13 11.01 5.27
CA PHE A 206 -4.05 11.83 6.49
C PHE A 206 -5.38 12.51 6.82
N GLU A 207 -6.32 12.56 5.88
CA GLU A 207 -7.66 13.04 6.16
C GLU A 207 -8.41 12.10 7.12
N HIS A 208 -9.19 12.69 8.02
CA HIS A 208 -10.05 11.96 8.93
C HIS A 208 -11.12 11.17 8.15
N ASN A 209 -11.29 9.89 8.52
CA ASN A 209 -12.19 8.94 7.87
C ASN A 209 -11.96 8.75 6.36
N SER A 210 -10.75 9.03 5.87
CA SER A 210 -10.42 8.99 4.44
C SER A 210 -10.67 7.64 3.76
N ILE A 211 -10.32 6.51 4.39
CA ILE A 211 -10.57 5.15 3.86
C ILE A 211 -12.07 4.88 3.79
N ILE A 212 -12.81 5.25 4.84
CA ILE A 212 -14.26 5.05 4.91
C ILE A 212 -14.96 5.89 3.83
N LYS A 213 -14.58 7.16 3.69
CA LYS A 213 -15.08 8.05 2.63
C LYS A 213 -14.77 7.47 1.25
N LEU A 214 -13.56 6.98 1.02
CA LEU A 214 -13.15 6.41 -0.26
C LEU A 214 -13.99 5.19 -0.67
N LEU A 215 -14.31 4.33 0.29
CA LEU A 215 -15.11 3.12 0.04
C LEU A 215 -16.59 3.43 -0.14
N ASN A 216 -17.10 4.51 0.45
CA ASN A 216 -18.52 4.88 0.39
C ASN A 216 -18.85 5.92 -0.70
N ASP A 217 -17.88 6.73 -1.12
CA ASP A 217 -18.03 7.77 -2.15
C ASP A 217 -17.03 7.56 -3.29
N SER A 218 -17.57 7.23 -4.46
CA SER A 218 -16.81 7.08 -5.71
C SER A 218 -16.07 8.36 -6.15
N ASN A 219 -16.54 9.54 -5.71
CA ASN A 219 -15.94 10.84 -6.04
C ASN A 219 -14.87 11.29 -5.03
N PHE A 220 -14.69 10.56 -3.93
CA PHE A 220 -13.61 10.87 -2.99
C PHE A 220 -12.26 10.42 -3.57
N GLY A 221 -11.31 11.36 -3.60
CA GLY A 221 -10.01 11.19 -4.26
C GLY A 221 -10.09 11.01 -5.77
N SER A 222 -9.31 10.04 -6.29
CA SER A 222 -9.20 9.71 -7.71
C SER A 222 -9.25 8.21 -7.93
N THR A 223 -9.87 7.78 -9.03
CA THR A 223 -9.93 6.38 -9.46
C THR A 223 -9.24 6.21 -10.80
N ILE A 224 -8.38 5.18 -10.90
CA ILE A 224 -7.87 4.65 -12.16
C ILE A 224 -8.59 3.33 -12.44
N GLU A 225 -9.30 3.26 -13.56
CA GLU A 225 -10.06 2.08 -14.00
C GLU A 225 -10.19 1.97 -15.53
#